data_AF-A0A0A0C346-F1
#
_entry.id   AF-A0A0A0C346-F1
#
_cell.length_a   1.000
_cell.length_b   1.000
_cell.length_c   1.000
_cell.angle_alpha   90.00
_cell.angle_beta   90.00
_cell.angle_gamma   90.00
#
_symmetry.space_group_name_H-M   'P 1'
#
loop_
_entity.id
_entity.type
_entity.pdbx_description
1 polymer ?
#
loop_
_entity_poly.entity_id
_entity_poly.type
_entity_poly.pdbx_seq_one_letter_code
_entity_poly.pdbx_strand_id
1 'polypeptide(L)'
;MLAHSWWLAAEIVRRHPGVSLTETHPCDGMYDCLTLHGRGPGYVDLNREGRIHVHPELIGFMTWARALEMPDPHDAVVAIEAAWGRPGPQKAPRTTATTLTYRVVARALGMLVNHRDDWDVRMANPGQPYYGGPEPTVATWLASAGADRLFPSDAIRDGVLRAWATRNPIDSGVWAVLREEEALAVLDAHEGIAYTRTGAVPMLPAYRLSGRSVTAAMVAGLGSVLP
;
A
#
# COMPACT_ATOMS: atom_id res chain seq x y z
N MET A 1 -10.02 -5.45 8.00
CA MET A 1 -8.86 -6.21 7.51
C MET A 1 -7.71 -5.35 6.99
N LEU A 2 -7.92 -4.04 6.83
CA LEU A 2 -6.98 -3.08 6.27
C LEU A 2 -5.51 -3.23 6.75
N ALA A 3 -5.25 -3.13 8.06
CA ALA A 3 -3.87 -3.23 8.58
C ALA A 3 -3.22 -4.58 8.26
N HIS A 4 -3.98 -5.68 8.33
CA HIS A 4 -3.48 -7.03 8.07
C HIS A 4 -3.23 -7.29 6.58
N SER A 5 -4.10 -6.79 5.68
CA SER A 5 -3.85 -6.87 4.25
C SER A 5 -2.59 -6.11 3.84
N TRP A 6 -2.39 -4.92 4.40
CA TRP A 6 -1.18 -4.14 4.16
C TRP A 6 0.08 -4.82 4.71
N TRP A 7 -0.01 -5.43 5.90
CA TRP A 7 1.10 -6.18 6.47
C TRP A 7 1.49 -7.38 5.60
N LEU A 8 0.54 -8.22 5.19
CA LEU A 8 0.80 -9.35 4.29
C LEU A 8 1.40 -8.90 2.96
N ALA A 9 0.81 -7.87 2.33
CA ALA A 9 1.31 -7.31 1.08
C ALA A 9 2.75 -6.80 1.24
N ALA A 10 3.04 -6.04 2.29
CA ALA A 10 4.37 -5.50 2.56
C ALA A 10 5.42 -6.61 2.77
N GLU A 11 5.06 -7.69 3.47
CA GLU A 11 5.96 -8.83 3.68
C GLU A 11 6.21 -9.62 2.40
N ILE A 12 5.18 -9.84 1.57
CA ILE A 12 5.34 -10.51 0.27
C ILE A 12 6.22 -9.66 -0.67
N VAL A 13 5.95 -8.36 -0.82
CA VAL A 13 6.76 -7.47 -1.67
C VAL A 13 8.20 -7.35 -1.14
N ARG A 14 8.41 -7.35 0.18
CA ARG A 14 9.76 -7.39 0.79
C ARG A 14 10.54 -8.63 0.38
N ARG A 15 9.88 -9.78 0.33
CA ARG A 15 10.47 -11.07 -0.04
C ARG A 15 10.62 -11.22 -1.55
N HIS A 16 9.78 -10.54 -2.33
CA HIS A 16 9.79 -10.58 -3.80
C HIS A 16 9.79 -9.15 -4.39
N PRO A 17 10.95 -8.47 -4.48
CA PRO A 17 11.03 -7.08 -4.95
C PRO A 17 10.56 -6.83 -6.40
N GLY A 18 10.32 -7.89 -7.18
CA GLY A 18 9.73 -7.81 -8.51
C GLY A 18 8.21 -7.96 -8.53
N VAL A 19 7.56 -8.02 -7.36
CA VAL A 19 6.10 -8.03 -7.21
C VAL A 19 5.61 -6.59 -7.08
N SER A 20 4.65 -6.20 -7.91
CA SER A 20 3.93 -4.95 -7.78
C SER A 20 2.69 -5.14 -6.91
N LEU A 21 2.24 -4.03 -6.33
CA LEU A 21 1.07 -3.99 -5.45
C LEU A 21 0.12 -2.93 -5.98
N THR A 22 -1.15 -3.30 -6.11
CA THR A 22 -2.18 -2.46 -6.69
C THR A 22 -3.44 -2.53 -5.84
N GLU A 23 -4.24 -1.48 -5.87
CA GLU A 23 -5.60 -1.55 -5.36
C GLU A 23 -6.52 -1.98 -6.52
N THR A 24 -7.37 -2.95 -6.28
CA THR A 24 -8.32 -3.43 -7.29
C THR A 24 -9.71 -3.57 -6.70
N HIS A 25 -10.70 -3.47 -7.58
CA HIS A 25 -12.11 -3.54 -7.21
C HIS A 25 -12.87 -4.63 -8.00
N PRO A 26 -12.54 -5.93 -7.84
CA PRO A 26 -13.16 -6.98 -8.64
C PRO A 26 -14.70 -7.00 -8.53
N CYS A 27 -15.35 -7.50 -9.58
CA CYS A 27 -16.82 -7.63 -9.65
C CYS A 27 -17.58 -6.31 -9.52
N ASP A 28 -17.15 -5.30 -10.26
CA ASP A 28 -17.86 -4.02 -10.38
C ASP A 28 -17.83 -3.16 -9.10
N GLY A 29 -16.75 -3.22 -8.32
CA GLY A 29 -16.70 -2.53 -7.02
C GLY A 29 -17.14 -3.38 -5.82
N MET A 30 -17.56 -4.64 -6.02
CA MET A 30 -18.05 -5.48 -4.94
C MET A 30 -16.98 -5.83 -3.88
N TYR A 31 -15.70 -5.77 -4.25
CA TYR A 31 -14.61 -6.11 -3.34
C TYR A 31 -13.55 -5.02 -3.31
N ASP A 32 -12.98 -4.78 -2.13
CA ASP A 32 -11.79 -3.96 -1.94
C ASP A 32 -10.58 -4.86 -1.73
N CYS A 33 -9.69 -4.90 -2.71
CA CYS A 33 -8.53 -5.77 -2.74
C CYS A 33 -7.22 -5.00 -2.77
N LEU A 34 -6.24 -5.49 -2.02
CA LEU A 34 -4.84 -5.30 -2.39
C LEU A 34 -4.40 -6.48 -3.26
N THR A 35 -4.03 -6.20 -4.51
CA THR A 35 -3.63 -7.22 -5.47
C THR A 35 -2.13 -7.21 -5.69
N LEU A 36 -1.52 -8.39 -5.57
CA LEU A 36 -0.08 -8.61 -5.80
C LEU A 36 0.11 -9.23 -7.19
N HIS A 37 0.90 -8.58 -8.03
CA HIS A 37 1.25 -9.08 -9.36
C HIS A 37 2.74 -9.40 -9.44
N GLY A 38 3.07 -10.60 -9.89
CA GLY A 38 4.46 -11.02 -10.10
C GLY A 38 4.75 -11.23 -11.58
N ARG A 39 5.99 -11.63 -11.90
CA ARG A 39 6.35 -12.04 -13.27
C ARG A 39 5.71 -13.38 -13.63
N GLY A 40 4.84 -13.42 -14.64
CA GLY A 40 4.17 -14.64 -15.12
C GLY A 40 2.66 -14.62 -14.86
N PRO A 41 1.96 -15.71 -15.19
CA PRO A 41 0.52 -15.81 -14.95
C PRO A 41 0.22 -15.91 -13.44
N GLY A 42 -0.95 -15.40 -13.05
CA GLY A 42 -1.46 -15.47 -11.68
C GLY A 42 -1.11 -14.25 -10.82
N TYR A 43 -2.01 -13.96 -9.87
CA TYR A 43 -1.94 -12.84 -8.94
C TYR A 43 -2.60 -13.25 -7.62
N VAL A 44 -2.34 -12.49 -6.56
CA VAL A 44 -2.96 -12.73 -5.25
C VAL A 44 -3.85 -11.55 -4.90
N ASP A 45 -5.12 -11.82 -4.64
CA ASP A 45 -6.06 -10.83 -4.14
C ASP A 45 -6.21 -10.98 -2.63
N LEU A 46 -5.82 -9.95 -1.91
CA LEU A 46 -6.08 -9.80 -0.48
C LEU A 46 -7.41 -9.06 -0.30
N ASN A 47 -8.53 -9.73 -0.61
CA ASN A 47 -9.87 -9.16 -0.50
C ASN A 47 -10.21 -8.87 0.96
N ARG A 48 -10.29 -7.58 1.32
CA ARG A 48 -10.44 -7.10 2.70
C ARG A 48 -11.79 -7.46 3.33
N GLU A 49 -12.80 -7.71 2.52
CA GLU A 49 -14.17 -8.06 2.95
C GLU A 49 -14.49 -9.55 2.76
N GLY A 50 -13.63 -10.27 2.03
CA GLY A 50 -13.84 -11.68 1.68
C GLY A 50 -12.71 -12.58 2.16
N ARG A 51 -12.08 -13.24 1.18
CA ARG A 51 -11.03 -14.23 1.41
C ARG A 51 -9.77 -13.84 0.67
N ILE A 52 -8.65 -14.43 1.06
CA ILE A 52 -7.44 -14.37 0.24
C ILE A 52 -7.62 -15.34 -0.93
N HIS A 53 -7.43 -14.84 -2.14
CA HIS A 53 -7.51 -15.61 -3.39
C HIS A 53 -6.12 -15.70 -4.02
N VAL A 54 -5.75 -16.86 -4.54
CA VAL A 54 -4.53 -17.03 -5.36
C VAL A 54 -4.97 -17.49 -6.74
N HIS A 55 -4.93 -16.55 -7.69
CA HIS A 55 -5.45 -16.76 -9.04
C HIS A 55 -4.43 -17.46 -9.95
N PRO A 56 -4.92 -18.23 -10.95
CA PRO A 56 -6.33 -18.48 -11.27
C PRO A 56 -6.95 -19.68 -10.52
N GLU A 57 -6.15 -20.50 -9.85
CA GLU A 57 -6.53 -21.86 -9.47
C GLU A 57 -7.17 -21.98 -8.08
N LEU A 58 -6.88 -21.05 -7.17
CA LEU A 58 -7.23 -21.16 -5.74
C LEU A 58 -8.10 -19.98 -5.29
N ILE A 59 -9.30 -19.91 -5.85
CA ILE A 59 -10.33 -18.95 -5.43
C ILE A 59 -10.81 -19.31 -4.02
N GLY A 60 -10.72 -18.36 -3.09
CA GLY A 60 -11.13 -18.55 -1.70
C GLY A 60 -10.16 -19.40 -0.88
N PHE A 61 -8.89 -19.45 -1.30
CA PHE A 61 -7.78 -20.19 -0.71
C PHE A 61 -7.72 -20.13 0.82
N MET A 62 -7.84 -18.94 1.40
CA MET A 62 -7.70 -18.75 2.84
C MET A 62 -8.64 -17.66 3.36
N THR A 63 -9.36 -17.94 4.44
CA THR A 63 -10.11 -16.92 5.19
C THR A 63 -9.16 -16.07 6.03
N TRP A 64 -9.51 -14.80 6.29
CA TRP A 64 -8.74 -13.98 7.23
C TRP A 64 -8.63 -14.58 8.63
N ALA A 65 -9.71 -15.16 9.17
CA ALA A 65 -9.68 -15.82 10.48
C ALA A 65 -8.55 -16.88 10.54
N ARG A 66 -8.54 -17.82 9.59
CA ARG A 66 -7.45 -18.80 9.45
C ARG A 66 -6.06 -18.17 9.36
N ALA A 67 -5.89 -17.07 8.62
CA ALA A 67 -4.60 -16.39 8.49
C ALA A 67 -4.14 -15.79 9.83
N LEU A 68 -5.07 -15.22 10.60
CA LEU A 68 -4.82 -14.57 11.89
C LEU A 68 -4.64 -15.57 13.05
N GLU A 69 -5.24 -16.76 12.94
CA GLU A 69 -5.13 -17.84 13.92
C GLU A 69 -3.82 -18.64 13.79
N MET A 70 -2.99 -18.36 12.76
CA MET A 70 -1.71 -19.05 12.61
C MET A 70 -0.75 -18.73 13.77
N PRO A 71 -0.03 -19.72 14.33
CA PRO A 71 0.87 -19.50 15.46
C PRO A 71 1.98 -18.48 15.17
N ASP A 72 2.55 -18.51 13.96
CA ASP A 72 3.44 -17.47 13.45
C ASP A 72 2.73 -16.70 12.33
N PRO A 73 2.59 -15.36 12.41
CA PRO A 73 2.04 -14.55 11.32
C PRO A 73 2.74 -14.77 9.97
N HIS A 74 4.02 -15.14 9.95
CA HIS A 74 4.75 -15.43 8.72
C HIS A 74 4.29 -16.73 8.04
N ASP A 75 3.62 -17.64 8.75
CA ASP A 75 3.09 -18.86 8.15
C ASP A 75 2.05 -18.53 7.07
N ALA A 76 1.27 -17.45 7.25
CA ALA A 76 0.32 -16.99 6.25
C ALA A 76 1.05 -16.51 4.98
N VAL A 77 2.16 -15.78 5.14
CA VAL A 77 3.01 -15.34 4.02
C VAL A 77 3.57 -16.55 3.28
N VAL A 78 4.13 -17.52 4.00
CA VAL A 78 4.71 -18.75 3.41
C VAL A 78 3.64 -19.58 2.70
N ALA A 79 2.43 -19.69 3.28
CA ALA A 79 1.32 -20.41 2.66
C ALA A 79 0.86 -19.75 1.36
N ILE A 80 0.75 -18.42 1.32
CA ILE A 80 0.43 -17.67 0.10
C ILE A 80 1.54 -17.82 -0.95
N GLU A 81 2.81 -17.71 -0.54
CA GLU A 81 3.97 -17.92 -1.41
C GLU A 81 3.96 -19.31 -2.06
N ALA A 82 3.71 -20.36 -1.27
CA ALA A 82 3.63 -21.73 -1.75
C ALA A 82 2.46 -21.91 -2.72
N ALA A 83 1.27 -21.41 -2.36
CA ALA A 83 0.08 -21.47 -3.22
C ALA A 83 0.25 -20.70 -4.52
N TRP A 84 0.98 -19.58 -4.51
CA TRP A 84 1.26 -18.76 -5.68
C TRP A 84 2.43 -19.28 -6.53
N GLY A 85 3.07 -20.38 -6.13
CA GLY A 85 4.22 -20.95 -6.82
C GLY A 85 5.48 -20.08 -6.74
N ARG A 86 5.61 -19.27 -5.69
CA ARG A 86 6.73 -18.34 -5.45
C ARG A 86 7.34 -18.57 -4.07
N PRO A 87 8.07 -19.68 -3.85
CA PRO A 87 8.72 -19.90 -2.57
C PRO A 87 9.64 -18.71 -2.25
N GLY A 88 9.54 -18.19 -1.03
CA GLY A 88 10.33 -17.03 -0.64
C GLY A 88 11.84 -17.29 -0.62
N PRO A 89 12.64 -16.21 -0.65
CA PRO A 89 14.09 -16.33 -0.71
C PRO A 89 14.67 -16.83 0.62
N GLN A 90 15.81 -17.52 0.56
CA GLN A 90 16.55 -17.95 1.76
C GLN A 90 17.00 -16.78 2.65
N LYS A 91 17.27 -15.62 2.03
CA LYS A 91 17.64 -14.39 2.73
C LYS A 91 16.78 -13.24 2.24
N ALA A 92 16.31 -12.44 3.18
CA ALA A 92 15.55 -11.23 2.88
C ALA A 92 16.36 -10.31 1.92
N PRO A 93 15.76 -9.90 0.79
CA PRO A 93 16.35 -8.90 -0.09
C PRO A 93 16.62 -7.57 0.61
N ARG A 94 17.48 -6.76 0.02
CA ARG A 94 17.78 -5.41 0.52
C ARG A 94 16.53 -4.54 0.45
N THR A 95 16.24 -3.81 1.54
CA THR A 95 15.17 -2.80 1.56
C THR A 95 15.38 -1.74 0.46
N THR A 96 14.35 -1.54 -0.33
CA THR A 96 14.18 -0.52 -1.37
C THR A 96 13.22 0.58 -0.90
N ALA A 97 13.06 1.64 -1.68
CA ALA A 97 12.03 2.65 -1.48
C ALA A 97 10.62 2.03 -1.40
N THR A 98 10.29 1.15 -2.37
CA THR A 98 8.97 0.50 -2.47
C THR A 98 8.66 -0.36 -1.25
N THR A 99 9.58 -1.27 -0.92
CA THR A 99 9.42 -2.16 0.23
C THR A 99 9.39 -1.40 1.55
N LEU A 100 10.14 -0.29 1.68
CA LEU A 100 10.06 0.57 2.85
C LEU A 100 8.70 1.25 2.95
N THR A 101 8.19 1.80 1.85
CA THR A 101 6.92 2.54 1.82
C THR A 101 5.76 1.66 2.27
N TYR A 102 5.65 0.43 1.74
CA TYR A 102 4.58 -0.50 2.14
C TYR A 102 4.71 -0.94 3.59
N ARG A 103 5.95 -1.10 4.10
CA ARG A 103 6.18 -1.39 5.52
C ARG A 103 5.85 -0.21 6.43
N VAL A 104 6.07 1.03 5.97
CA VAL A 104 5.65 2.25 6.67
C VAL A 104 4.12 2.31 6.74
N VAL A 105 3.42 2.04 5.64
CA VAL A 105 1.95 1.95 5.60
C VAL A 105 1.44 0.89 6.56
N ALA A 106 1.93 -0.34 6.45
CA ALA A 106 1.53 -1.44 7.33
C ALA A 106 1.79 -1.12 8.81
N ARG A 107 2.92 -0.47 9.13
CA ARG A 107 3.25 -0.07 10.50
C ARG A 107 2.31 1.01 11.03
N ALA A 108 2.01 2.03 10.23
CA ALA A 108 1.10 3.11 10.60
C ALA A 108 -0.30 2.56 10.86
N LEU A 109 -0.86 1.80 9.92
CA LEU A 109 -2.19 1.20 10.06
C LEU A 109 -2.26 0.20 11.23
N GLY A 110 -1.19 -0.55 11.48
CA GLY A 110 -1.11 -1.44 12.65
C GLY A 110 -1.17 -0.68 13.98
N MET A 111 -0.64 0.54 14.06
CA MET A 111 -0.75 1.39 15.25
C MET A 111 -2.16 2.00 15.42
N LEU A 112 -2.90 2.11 14.32
CA LEU A 112 -4.21 2.79 14.27
C LEU A 112 -5.39 1.83 14.36
N VAL A 113 -5.16 0.52 14.53
CA VAL A 113 -6.23 -0.51 14.49
C VAL A 113 -7.37 -0.30 15.50
N ASN A 114 -7.08 0.35 16.63
CA ASN A 114 -8.06 0.69 17.68
C ASN A 114 -8.26 2.20 17.82
N HIS A 115 -7.82 2.99 16.84
CA HIS A 115 -8.03 4.43 16.85
C HIS A 115 -9.51 4.74 16.59
N ARG A 116 -10.02 5.85 17.13
CA ARG A 116 -11.45 6.22 17.01
C ARG A 116 -11.80 6.73 15.61
N ASP A 117 -10.87 7.48 15.00
CA ASP A 117 -11.03 8.04 13.67
C ASP A 117 -10.83 6.91 12.63
N ASP A 118 -11.55 6.98 11.52
CA ASP A 118 -11.39 6.01 10.43
C ASP A 118 -10.14 6.34 9.60
N TRP A 119 -9.20 5.40 9.51
CA TRP A 119 -7.92 5.57 8.83
C TRP A 119 -7.80 4.59 7.67
N ASP A 120 -7.35 5.10 6.52
CA ASP A 120 -7.23 4.29 5.31
C ASP A 120 -5.99 4.65 4.49
N VAL A 121 -5.58 3.74 3.59
CA VAL A 121 -4.60 4.00 2.55
C VAL A 121 -5.10 3.47 1.21
N ARG A 122 -5.29 4.41 0.27
CA ARG A 122 -5.87 4.18 -1.06
C ARG A 122 -4.87 4.50 -2.15
N MET A 123 -4.94 3.82 -3.28
CA MET A 123 -4.16 4.16 -4.46
C MET A 123 -4.61 5.54 -4.96
N ALA A 124 -3.64 6.41 -5.23
CA ALA A 124 -3.88 7.80 -5.56
C ALA A 124 -4.07 8.05 -7.06
N ASN A 125 -3.94 7.02 -7.91
CA ASN A 125 -4.02 7.13 -9.38
C ASN A 125 -5.45 6.85 -9.88
N PRO A 126 -6.01 7.67 -10.79
CA PRO A 126 -7.36 7.47 -11.36
C PRO A 126 -7.49 6.29 -12.36
N GLY A 127 -6.42 5.54 -12.58
CA GLY A 127 -6.14 4.94 -13.88
C GLY A 127 -6.73 3.56 -14.20
N GLN A 128 -7.51 2.90 -13.34
CA GLN A 128 -8.07 1.58 -13.70
C GLN A 128 -9.52 1.39 -13.23
N PRO A 129 -10.49 1.42 -14.17
CA PRO A 129 -11.74 0.68 -14.02
C PRO A 129 -11.47 -0.80 -14.33
N TYR A 130 -10.80 -1.54 -13.45
CA TYR A 130 -10.76 -3.00 -13.60
C TYR A 130 -12.05 -3.57 -12.99
N TYR A 131 -13.10 -3.58 -13.83
CA TYR A 131 -14.48 -3.91 -13.49
C TYR A 131 -15.07 -2.97 -12.44
N GLY A 132 -15.61 -1.86 -12.95
CA GLY A 132 -16.74 -1.15 -12.36
C GLY A 132 -16.50 0.23 -11.82
N GLY A 133 -17.37 1.12 -12.31
CA GLY A 133 -17.75 2.40 -11.73
C GLY A 133 -16.63 3.36 -11.33
N PRO A 134 -16.69 4.64 -11.72
CA PRO A 134 -15.83 5.63 -11.08
C PRO A 134 -16.33 5.81 -9.63
N GLU A 135 -15.76 5.08 -8.67
CA GLU A 135 -15.66 5.66 -7.34
C GLU A 135 -14.88 6.97 -7.47
N PRO A 136 -15.25 8.03 -6.73
CA PRO A 136 -14.46 9.24 -6.70
C PRO A 136 -13.07 8.90 -6.14
N THR A 137 -12.16 8.56 -7.04
CA THR A 137 -10.79 8.23 -6.70
C THR A 137 -10.17 9.38 -5.93
N VAL A 138 -9.15 9.09 -5.12
CA VAL A 138 -8.28 10.12 -4.53
C VAL A 138 -7.78 11.12 -5.59
N ALA A 139 -7.69 10.69 -6.85
CA ALA A 139 -7.39 11.55 -7.98
C ALA A 139 -8.52 12.49 -8.38
N THR A 140 -9.79 12.08 -8.33
CA THR A 140 -10.95 12.97 -8.47
C THR A 140 -10.97 14.01 -7.35
N TRP A 141 -10.61 13.59 -6.13
CA TRP A 141 -10.49 14.47 -4.98
C TRP A 141 -9.31 15.46 -5.10
N LEU A 142 -8.15 15.01 -5.58
CA LEU A 142 -6.98 15.86 -5.85
C LEU A 142 -7.13 16.73 -7.11
N ALA A 143 -7.93 16.32 -8.08
CA ALA A 143 -8.32 17.17 -9.21
C ALA A 143 -9.35 18.24 -8.81
N SER A 144 -9.98 18.09 -7.64
CA SER A 144 -10.83 19.10 -7.02
C SER A 144 -10.02 20.03 -6.11
N ALA A 145 -10.66 21.04 -5.52
CA ALA A 145 -10.06 22.02 -4.59
C ALA A 145 -9.36 21.42 -3.35
N GLY A 146 -9.34 20.09 -3.19
CA GLY A 146 -8.64 19.36 -2.13
C GLY A 146 -7.11 19.36 -2.25
N ALA A 147 -6.54 19.34 -3.48
CA ALA A 147 -5.07 19.32 -3.63
C ALA A 147 -4.40 20.58 -3.06
N ASP A 148 -5.02 21.75 -3.22
CA ASP A 148 -4.52 23.01 -2.65
C ASP A 148 -4.51 22.98 -1.11
N ARG A 149 -5.39 22.16 -0.51
CA ARG A 149 -5.43 21.98 0.95
C ARG A 149 -4.35 21.03 1.48
N LEU A 150 -3.93 19.99 0.75
CA LEU A 150 -2.77 19.17 1.19
C LEU A 150 -1.44 19.78 0.80
N PHE A 151 -1.35 20.42 -0.36
CA PHE A 151 -0.09 20.79 -0.98
C PHE A 151 -0.04 22.31 -1.14
N PRO A 152 0.13 23.07 -0.03
CA PRO A 152 0.16 24.52 -0.08
C PRO A 152 1.37 25.09 -0.84
N SER A 153 2.36 24.23 -1.15
CA SER A 153 3.54 24.58 -1.93
C SER A 153 3.45 23.97 -3.33
N ASP A 154 3.67 24.81 -4.36
CA ASP A 154 3.74 24.38 -5.76
C ASP A 154 4.77 23.28 -5.97
N ALA A 155 5.91 23.32 -5.25
CA ALA A 155 6.95 22.29 -5.36
C ALA A 155 6.46 20.90 -4.90
N ILE A 156 5.61 20.86 -3.86
CA ILE A 156 5.02 19.62 -3.35
C ILE A 156 3.96 19.12 -4.35
N ARG A 157 3.09 20.02 -4.82
CA ARG A 157 2.07 19.71 -5.82
C ARG A 157 2.71 19.14 -7.09
N ASP A 158 3.74 19.78 -7.61
CA ASP A 158 4.46 19.33 -8.80
C ASP A 158 5.17 17.98 -8.56
N GLY A 159 5.67 17.74 -7.35
CA GLY A 159 6.25 16.46 -6.97
C GLY A 159 5.25 15.31 -7.08
N VAL A 160 4.04 15.51 -6.52
CA VAL A 160 2.95 14.53 -6.58
C VAL A 160 2.45 14.34 -8.01
N LEU A 161 2.23 15.44 -8.75
CA LEU A 161 1.79 15.37 -10.15
C LEU A 161 2.80 14.66 -11.05
N ARG A 162 4.11 14.88 -10.84
CA ARG A 162 5.17 14.14 -11.56
C ARG A 162 5.16 12.65 -11.21
N ALA A 163 5.01 12.33 -9.93
CA ALA A 163 4.92 10.94 -9.48
C ALA A 163 3.73 10.22 -10.14
N TRP A 164 2.64 10.91 -10.46
CA TRP A 164 1.53 10.33 -11.20
C TRP A 164 1.74 10.25 -12.70
N ALA A 165 2.13 11.36 -13.33
CA ALA A 165 2.21 11.48 -14.78
C ALA A 165 3.22 10.52 -15.41
N THR A 166 4.21 10.06 -14.65
CA THR A 166 5.30 9.23 -15.15
C THR A 166 5.08 7.72 -14.96
N ARG A 167 3.97 7.30 -14.33
CA ARG A 167 3.81 5.91 -13.88
C ARG A 167 2.72 5.17 -14.64
N ASN A 168 2.90 3.85 -14.73
CA ASN A 168 1.90 2.95 -15.29
C ASN A 168 0.62 3.03 -14.43
N PRO A 169 -0.56 3.20 -15.04
CA PRO A 169 -1.85 3.19 -14.34
C PRO A 169 -2.06 1.99 -13.41
N ILE A 170 -1.51 0.83 -13.80
CA ILE A 170 -1.65 -0.41 -13.05
C ILE A 170 -0.70 -0.42 -11.85
N ASP A 171 0.55 0.00 -11.99
CA ASP A 171 1.56 0.03 -10.91
C ASP A 171 2.01 1.47 -10.61
N SER A 172 1.04 2.29 -10.22
CA SER A 172 1.31 3.71 -9.97
C SER A 172 2.33 3.89 -8.84
N GLY A 173 2.29 2.99 -7.85
CA GLY A 173 3.08 3.10 -6.63
C GLY A 173 2.79 4.36 -5.82
N VAL A 174 1.71 5.09 -6.10
CA VAL A 174 1.35 6.30 -5.37
C VAL A 174 0.11 6.06 -4.53
N TRP A 175 0.21 6.35 -3.23
CA TRP A 175 -0.79 5.98 -2.23
C TRP A 175 -1.12 7.18 -1.34
N ALA A 176 -2.40 7.44 -1.09
CA ALA A 176 -2.82 8.48 -0.17
C ALA A 176 -3.17 7.89 1.19
N VAL A 177 -2.71 8.57 2.24
CA VAL A 177 -3.11 8.29 3.62
C VAL A 177 -4.31 9.15 3.95
N LEU A 178 -5.41 8.52 4.34
CA LEU A 178 -6.70 9.13 4.58
C LEU A 178 -7.07 9.06 6.07
N ARG A 179 -7.79 10.08 6.54
CA ARG A 179 -8.51 10.07 7.81
C ARG A 179 -9.91 10.63 7.56
N GLU A 180 -10.96 9.85 7.85
CA GLU A 180 -12.35 10.22 7.58
C GLU A 180 -12.53 10.71 6.13
N GLU A 181 -11.98 9.96 5.16
CA GLU A 181 -11.93 10.30 3.72
C GLU A 181 -11.08 11.54 3.35
N GLU A 182 -10.58 12.32 4.31
CA GLU A 182 -9.66 13.43 4.05
C GLU A 182 -8.24 12.90 3.85
N ALA A 183 -7.63 13.17 2.69
CA ALA A 183 -6.22 12.89 2.52
C ALA A 183 -5.36 13.78 3.43
N LEU A 184 -4.37 13.19 4.09
CA LEU A 184 -3.42 13.90 4.94
C LEU A 184 -2.00 13.83 4.39
N ALA A 185 -1.68 12.76 3.66
CA ALA A 185 -0.38 12.56 3.02
C ALA A 185 -0.50 11.78 1.71
N VAL A 186 0.50 11.92 0.85
CA VAL A 186 0.71 11.06 -0.33
C VAL A 186 2.08 10.42 -0.26
N LEU A 187 2.17 9.13 -0.52
CA LEU A 187 3.37 8.32 -0.51
C LEU A 187 3.70 7.91 -1.95
N ASP A 188 4.86 8.31 -2.44
CA ASP A 188 5.45 7.75 -3.66
C ASP A 188 6.35 6.57 -3.26
N ALA A 189 5.87 5.35 -3.53
CA ALA A 189 6.57 4.13 -3.18
C ALA A 189 7.82 3.91 -4.05
N HIS A 190 7.84 4.38 -5.28
CA HIS A 190 8.97 4.18 -6.19
C HIS A 190 10.16 5.05 -5.76
N GLU A 191 9.91 6.32 -5.42
CA GLU A 191 10.94 7.24 -4.92
C GLU A 191 11.14 7.16 -3.40
N GLY A 192 10.18 6.60 -2.67
CA GLY A 192 10.21 6.48 -1.21
C GLY A 192 10.05 7.83 -0.52
N ILE A 193 9.17 8.68 -1.05
CA ILE A 193 8.92 10.04 -0.55
C ILE A 193 7.53 10.11 0.05
N ALA A 194 7.42 10.70 1.24
CA ALA A 194 6.15 11.07 1.85
C ALA A 194 5.92 12.57 1.68
N TYR A 195 4.83 12.93 1.02
CA TYR A 195 4.36 14.30 0.84
C TYR A 195 3.25 14.59 1.85
N THR A 196 3.44 15.64 2.65
CA THR A 196 2.49 16.12 3.66
C THR A 196 2.30 17.62 3.50
N ARG A 197 1.34 18.21 4.23
CA ARG A 197 1.22 19.68 4.34
C ARG A 197 2.51 20.36 4.81
N THR A 198 3.31 19.66 5.62
CA THR A 198 4.56 20.18 6.20
C THR A 198 5.77 20.06 5.29
N GLY A 199 5.69 19.30 4.20
CA GLY A 199 6.82 19.10 3.29
C GLY A 199 6.87 17.71 2.64
N ALA A 200 7.94 17.51 1.88
CA ALA A 200 8.29 16.22 1.26
C ALA A 200 9.48 15.59 1.98
N VAL A 201 9.32 14.37 2.47
CA VAL A 201 10.33 13.66 3.26
C VAL A 201 10.78 12.39 2.53
N PRO A 202 12.06 12.29 2.11
CA PRO A 202 12.60 11.04 1.60
C PRO A 202 12.81 10.04 2.75
N MET A 203 12.00 8.98 2.78
CA MET A 203 11.94 8.01 3.88
C MET A 203 13.16 7.07 3.91
N LEU A 204 13.74 6.74 2.76
CA LEU A 204 14.87 5.80 2.69
C LEU A 204 16.16 6.35 3.35
N PRO A 205 16.53 7.63 3.20
CA PRO A 205 17.54 8.27 4.02
C PRO A 205 17.23 8.21 5.53
N ALA A 206 16.01 8.56 5.95
CA ALA A 206 15.61 8.52 7.35
C ALA A 206 15.72 7.11 7.96
N TYR A 207 15.31 6.09 7.20
CA TYR A 207 15.50 4.68 7.55
C TYR A 207 16.97 4.33 7.76
N ARG A 208 17.87 4.77 6.87
CA ARG A 208 19.31 4.46 6.98
C ARG A 208 19.96 5.14 8.17
N LEU A 209 19.66 6.42 8.40
CA LEU A 209 20.22 7.20 9.51
C LEU A 209 19.76 6.70 10.88
N SER A 210 18.56 6.13 10.97
CA SER A 210 17.98 5.58 12.20
C SER A 210 18.34 4.12 12.48
N GLY A 211 19.43 3.61 11.88
CA GLY A 211 19.84 2.22 12.08
C GLY A 211 18.87 1.20 11.46
N ARG A 212 18.21 1.56 10.36
CA ARG A 212 17.23 0.71 9.64
C ARG A 212 15.92 0.47 10.41
N SER A 213 15.44 1.49 11.10
CA SER A 213 14.15 1.45 11.80
C SER A 213 13.00 1.89 10.88
N VAL A 214 12.05 0.97 10.63
CA VAL A 214 10.80 1.31 9.90
C VAL A 214 9.98 2.32 10.68
N THR A 215 9.89 2.16 12.01
CA THR A 215 9.18 3.12 12.88
C THR A 215 9.74 4.52 12.75
N ALA A 216 11.07 4.68 12.72
CA ALA A 216 11.68 6.00 12.56
C ALA A 216 11.43 6.59 11.16
N ALA A 217 11.46 5.77 10.12
CA ALA A 217 11.10 6.21 8.76
C ALA A 217 9.63 6.64 8.66
N MET A 218 8.73 5.90 9.32
CA MET A 218 7.31 6.23 9.43
C MET A 218 7.11 7.55 10.19
N VAL A 219 7.76 7.75 11.34
CA VAL A 219 7.69 9.01 12.09
C VAL A 219 8.23 10.18 11.26
N ALA A 220 9.33 9.97 10.53
CA ALA A 220 9.87 11.02 9.66
C ALA A 220 8.91 11.38 8.52
N GLY A 221 8.28 10.40 7.88
CA GLY A 221 7.40 10.63 6.72
C GLY A 221 5.96 11.03 7.07
N LEU A 222 5.41 10.50 8.16
CA LEU A 222 3.99 10.60 8.53
C LEU A 222 3.76 11.14 9.95
N GLY A 223 4.80 11.44 10.72
CA GLY A 223 4.64 11.87 12.12
C GLY A 223 3.93 13.22 12.29
N SER A 224 3.84 14.05 11.25
CA SER A 224 3.06 15.30 11.28
C SER A 224 1.57 15.09 11.04
N VAL A 225 1.14 13.89 10.59
CA VAL A 225 -0.26 13.58 10.31
C VAL A 225 -0.82 12.50 11.23
N LEU A 226 0.01 11.58 11.72
CA LEU A 226 -0.38 10.54 12.67
C LEU A 226 -0.58 11.14 14.09
N PRO A 227 -1.46 10.54 14.91
CA PRO A 227 -1.73 10.97 16.28
C PRO A 227 -0.56 10.76 17.25
#